data_AF-A0A6F9EIP3-F1
#
_entry.id   AF-A0A6F9EIP3-F1
#
_cell.length_a   1.000
_cell.length_b   1.000
_cell.length_c   1.000
_cell.angle_alpha   90.00
_cell.angle_beta   90.00
_cell.angle_gamma   90.00
#
_symmetry.space_group_name_H-M   'P 1'
#
loop_
_entity.id
_entity.type
_entity.pdbx_description
1 polymer ?
#
loop_
_entity_poly.entity_id
_entity_poly.type
_entity_poly.pdbx_seq_one_letter_code
_entity_poly.pdbx_strand_id
1 'polypeptide(L)'
;MADVSLWLEDFNDLESRLGERVDYLFEEMDVPDSPSESRAIAAAEKAREKLGLKKKEAVRDIVGLLESAGIKVYSIICASDGFFGLSVAQEDGGPAIVVNAWDRISVERRIFSAAHELGHLLLHL
;
A
#
# COMPACT_ATOMS: atom_id res chain seq x y z
N MET A 1 17.02 3.18 1.40
CA MET A 1 16.58 1.98 0.65
C MET A 1 17.06 0.70 1.32
N ALA A 2 18.34 0.59 1.71
CA ALA A 2 18.84 -0.56 2.48
C ALA A 2 17.97 -0.87 3.73
N ASP A 3 17.55 0.15 4.47
CA ASP A 3 16.69 -0.02 5.65
C ASP A 3 15.30 -0.60 5.33
N VAL A 4 14.76 -0.31 4.14
CA VAL A 4 13.45 -0.83 3.71
C VAL A 4 13.58 -2.29 3.31
N SER A 5 14.62 -2.64 2.56
CA SER A 5 14.91 -4.02 2.16
C SER A 5 15.11 -4.90 3.39
N LEU A 6 15.95 -4.46 4.34
CA LEU A 6 16.19 -5.20 5.59
C LEU A 6 14.89 -5.37 6.40
N TRP A 7 14.11 -4.30 6.56
CA TRP A 7 12.83 -4.38 7.26
C TRP A 7 11.88 -5.40 6.62
N LEU A 8 11.79 -5.41 5.29
CA LEU A 8 10.88 -6.31 4.57
C LEU A 8 11.34 -7.76 4.66
N GLU A 9 12.65 -8.01 4.54
CA GLU A 9 13.25 -9.33 4.74
C GLU A 9 12.98 -9.87 6.16
N ASP A 10 13.22 -9.05 7.18
CA ASP A 10 12.97 -9.41 8.58
C ASP A 10 11.48 -9.67 8.84
N PHE A 11 10.59 -8.84 8.28
CA PHE A 11 9.14 -9.03 8.40
C PHE A 11 8.70 -10.36 7.78
N ASN A 12 9.18 -10.66 6.57
CA ASN A 12 8.86 -11.90 5.88
C ASN A 12 9.42 -13.14 6.62
N ASP A 13 10.61 -13.06 7.23
CA ASP A 13 11.16 -14.12 8.07
C ASP A 13 10.26 -14.37 9.30
N LEU A 14 9.75 -13.30 9.93
CA LEU A 14 8.83 -13.42 11.06
C LEU A 14 7.50 -14.07 10.65
N GLU A 15 6.85 -13.63 9.57
CA GLU A 15 5.62 -14.27 9.07
C GLU A 15 5.82 -15.77 8.80
N SER A 16 6.95 -16.12 8.17
CA SER A 16 7.32 -17.50 7.85
C SER A 16 7.49 -18.36 9.11
N ARG A 17 8.18 -17.84 10.13
CA ARG A 17 8.42 -18.56 11.39
C ARG A 17 7.18 -18.70 12.25
N LEU A 18 6.32 -17.69 12.25
CA LEU A 18 5.08 -17.69 13.03
C LEU A 18 3.96 -18.46 12.31
N GLY A 19 4.05 -18.61 10.98
CA GLY A 19 2.97 -19.17 10.17
C GLY A 19 1.74 -18.24 10.12
N GLU A 20 1.94 -16.97 10.45
CA GLU A 20 0.90 -15.94 10.47
C GLU A 20 1.15 -14.98 9.31
N ARG A 21 0.24 -14.97 8.35
CA ARG A 21 0.27 -14.10 7.18
C ARG A 21 -1.16 -13.80 6.74
N VAL A 22 -1.40 -12.56 6.31
CA VAL A 22 -2.65 -12.17 5.65
C VAL A 22 -2.44 -12.28 4.14
N ASP A 23 -3.36 -12.98 3.46
CA ASP A 23 -3.30 -13.15 2.01
C ASP A 23 -3.49 -11.81 1.29
N TYR A 24 -2.80 -11.65 0.16
CA TYR A 24 -2.89 -10.41 -0.60
C TYR A 24 -4.21 -10.33 -1.36
N LEU A 25 -5.10 -9.46 -0.90
CA LEU A 25 -6.47 -9.33 -1.40
C LEU A 25 -6.55 -8.92 -2.89
N PHE A 26 -5.53 -8.23 -3.40
CA PHE A 26 -5.52 -7.68 -4.75
C PHE A 26 -4.70 -8.49 -5.76
N GLU A 27 -4.18 -9.66 -5.38
CA GLU A 27 -3.39 -10.54 -6.27
C GLU A 27 -4.11 -10.82 -7.59
N GLU A 28 -5.41 -11.11 -7.51
CA GLU A 28 -6.28 -11.28 -8.68
C GLU A 28 -7.23 -10.08 -8.82
N MET A 29 -6.70 -8.92 -9.17
CA MET A 29 -7.51 -7.73 -9.46
C MET A 29 -7.47 -7.36 -10.95
N ASP A 30 -8.52 -7.75 -11.67
CA ASP A 30 -8.69 -7.35 -13.07
C ASP A 30 -9.12 -5.87 -13.18
N VAL A 31 -8.25 -4.99 -13.70
CA VAL A 31 -8.60 -3.59 -13.96
C VAL A 31 -8.87 -3.44 -15.46
N PRO A 32 -10.05 -2.91 -15.85
CA PRO A 32 -10.37 -2.73 -17.27
C PRO A 32 -9.31 -1.91 -18.00
N ASP A 33 -8.89 -2.41 -19.16
CA ASP A 33 -8.02 -1.66 -20.06
C ASP A 33 -8.79 -0.46 -20.63
N SER A 34 -8.42 0.73 -20.18
CA SER A 34 -9.14 1.99 -20.43
C SER A 34 -8.16 3.17 -20.35
N PRO A 35 -8.55 4.38 -20.82
CA PRO A 35 -7.71 5.57 -20.70
C PRO A 35 -7.26 5.79 -19.24
N SER A 36 -6.04 6.30 -19.05
CA SER A 36 -5.35 6.29 -17.74
C SER A 36 -6.18 6.83 -16.56
N GLU A 37 -6.91 7.92 -16.75
CA GLU A 37 -7.77 8.49 -15.71
C GLU A 37 -8.95 7.57 -15.37
N SER A 38 -9.65 7.06 -16.40
CA SER A 38 -10.75 6.11 -16.22
C SER A 38 -10.27 4.80 -15.58
N ARG A 39 -9.05 4.36 -15.92
CA ARG A 39 -8.43 3.16 -15.37
C ARG A 39 -8.14 3.31 -13.87
N ALA A 40 -7.58 4.46 -13.46
CA ALA A 40 -7.32 4.74 -12.04
C ALA A 40 -8.61 4.84 -11.21
N ILE A 41 -9.66 5.46 -11.77
CA ILE A 41 -10.98 5.52 -11.13
C ILE A 41 -11.57 4.11 -10.97
N ALA A 42 -11.54 3.29 -12.03
CA ALA A 42 -12.03 1.91 -11.99
C ALA A 42 -11.28 1.04 -10.98
N ALA A 43 -9.94 1.15 -10.94
CA ALA A 43 -9.12 0.45 -9.94
C ALA A 43 -9.46 0.87 -8.51
N ALA A 44 -9.63 2.18 -8.27
CA ALA A 44 -10.01 2.68 -6.95
C ALA A 44 -11.41 2.20 -6.53
N GLU A 45 -12.39 2.19 -7.44
CA GLU A 45 -13.73 1.66 -7.15
C GLU A 45 -13.70 0.16 -6.82
N LYS A 46 -12.96 -0.63 -7.61
CA LYS A 46 -12.80 -2.08 -7.37
C LYS A 46 -12.04 -2.39 -6.10
N ALA A 47 -11.02 -1.60 -5.77
CA ALA A 47 -10.28 -1.74 -4.52
C ALA A 47 -11.19 -1.50 -3.32
N ARG A 48 -12.04 -0.46 -3.36
CA ARG A 48 -13.03 -0.20 -2.31
C ARG A 48 -14.04 -1.34 -2.17
N GLU A 49 -14.50 -1.90 -3.28
CA GLU A 49 -15.40 -3.06 -3.26
C GLU A 49 -14.76 -4.28 -2.59
N LYS A 50 -13.53 -4.65 -2.98
CA LYS A 50 -12.78 -5.76 -2.36
C LYS A 50 -12.53 -5.52 -0.88
N LEU A 51 -12.26 -4.27 -0.48
CA LEU A 51 -12.08 -3.85 0.92
C LEU A 51 -13.40 -3.77 1.71
N GLY A 52 -14.55 -4.06 1.09
CA GLY A 52 -15.86 -4.01 1.74
C GLY A 52 -16.36 -2.60 2.05
N LEU A 53 -15.77 -1.56 1.45
CA LEU A 53 -16.14 -0.17 1.67
C LEU A 53 -17.29 0.27 0.77
N LYS A 54 -18.24 1.03 1.32
CA LYS A 54 -19.27 1.68 0.49
C LYS A 54 -18.65 2.80 -0.36
N LYS A 55 -19.29 3.12 -1.50
CA LYS A 55 -18.81 4.16 -2.45
C LYS A 55 -18.50 5.52 -1.83
N LYS A 56 -19.22 5.93 -0.78
CA LYS A 56 -19.03 7.22 -0.08
C LYS A 56 -18.57 7.08 1.38
N GLU A 57 -18.14 5.89 1.77
CA GLU A 57 -17.67 5.66 3.14
C GLU A 57 -16.31 6.33 3.38
N ALA A 58 -16.16 6.99 4.52
CA ALA A 58 -14.88 7.59 4.87
C ALA A 58 -13.87 6.51 5.29
N VAL A 59 -12.66 6.57 4.75
CA VAL A 59 -11.55 5.72 5.22
C VAL A 59 -10.99 6.37 6.48
N ARG A 60 -11.23 5.74 7.63
CA ARG A 60 -10.82 6.28 8.95
C ARG A 60 -9.41 5.88 9.34
N ASP A 61 -9.02 4.68 8.96
CA ASP A 61 -7.71 4.10 9.22
C ASP A 61 -7.20 3.47 7.92
N ILE A 62 -6.38 4.23 7.19
CA ILE A 62 -5.84 3.74 5.92
C ILE A 62 -4.79 2.65 6.14
N VAL A 63 -4.05 2.69 7.25
CA VAL A 63 -2.99 1.70 7.53
C VAL A 63 -3.60 0.37 7.87
N GLY A 64 -4.52 0.33 8.85
CA GLY A 64 -5.20 -0.91 9.22
C GLY A 64 -6.00 -1.52 8.07
N LEU A 65 -6.55 -0.68 7.19
CA LEU A 65 -7.25 -1.15 5.99
C LEU A 65 -6.29 -1.83 4.99
N LEU A 66 -5.11 -1.28 4.76
CA LEU A 66 -4.08 -1.87 3.89
C LEU A 66 -3.53 -3.18 4.49
N GLU A 67 -3.24 -3.19 5.79
CA GLU A 67 -2.75 -4.38 6.51
C GLU A 67 -3.79 -5.51 6.47
N SER A 68 -5.08 -5.18 6.64
CA SER A 68 -6.18 -6.15 6.50
C SER A 68 -6.31 -6.76 5.11
N ALA A 69 -5.71 -6.11 4.10
CA ALA A 69 -5.67 -6.58 2.71
C ALA A 69 -4.39 -7.35 2.37
N GLY A 70 -3.56 -7.67 3.37
CA GLY A 70 -2.30 -8.39 3.19
C GLY A 70 -1.13 -7.52 2.74
N ILE A 71 -1.26 -6.19 2.81
CA ILE A 71 -0.19 -5.25 2.44
C ILE A 71 0.58 -4.85 3.68
N LYS A 72 1.89 -5.09 3.69
CA LYS A 72 2.77 -4.70 4.80
C LYS A 72 3.00 -3.19 4.77
N VAL A 73 2.73 -2.47 5.85
CA VAL A 73 2.91 -1.01 5.90
C VAL A 73 4.07 -0.64 6.81
N TYR A 74 5.03 0.13 6.28
CA TYR A 74 6.18 0.63 7.04
C TYR A 74 6.19 2.15 7.10
N SER A 75 6.20 2.71 8.30
CA SER A 75 6.40 4.16 8.50
C SER A 75 7.86 4.44 8.80
N ILE A 76 8.51 5.25 7.96
CA ILE A 76 9.90 5.66 8.17
C ILE A 76 10.01 7.16 8.39
N ILE A 77 11.03 7.60 9.11
CA ILE A 77 11.36 9.02 9.21
C ILE A 77 12.53 9.28 8.28
N CYS A 78 12.26 9.95 7.15
CA CYS A 78 13.29 10.38 6.23
C CYS A 78 13.22 11.91 6.07
N ALA A 79 14.29 12.61 6.45
CA ALA A 79 14.38 14.07 6.31
C ALA A 79 14.64 14.48 4.85
N SER A 80 13.65 14.22 3.99
CA SER A 80 13.70 14.50 2.56
C SER A 80 12.35 15.03 2.10
N ASP A 81 12.35 16.21 1.48
CA ASP A 81 11.15 16.82 0.88
C ASP A 81 10.76 16.14 -0.46
N GLY A 82 11.63 15.29 -1.01
CA GLY A 82 11.40 14.59 -2.29
C GLY A 82 10.87 13.17 -2.15
N PHE A 83 10.80 12.63 -0.93
CA PHE A 83 10.38 11.26 -0.68
C PHE A 83 9.14 11.22 0.22
N PHE A 84 8.04 10.70 -0.31
CA PHE A 84 6.76 10.61 0.41
C PHE A 84 6.32 9.17 0.67
N GLY A 85 6.64 8.26 -0.23
CA GLY A 85 6.36 6.84 -0.09
C GLY A 85 7.05 6.02 -1.18
N LEU A 86 6.93 4.71 -1.04
CA LEU A 86 7.27 3.74 -2.08
C LEU A 86 6.36 2.51 -1.93
N SER A 87 6.21 1.77 -3.02
CA SER A 87 5.55 0.47 -3.06
C SER A 87 6.54 -0.61 -3.48
N VAL A 88 6.40 -1.81 -2.92
CA VAL A 88 7.17 -3.01 -3.29
C VAL A 88 6.20 -4.07 -3.76
N ALA A 89 6.44 -4.61 -4.95
CA ALA A 89 5.62 -5.63 -5.58
C ALA A 89 5.65 -6.96 -4.83
N GLN A 90 4.67 -7.83 -5.05
CA GLN A 90 4.62 -9.14 -4.39
C GLN A 90 5.79 -10.03 -4.81
N GLU A 91 6.16 -9.98 -6.09
CA GLU A 91 7.30 -10.69 -6.68
C GLU A 91 8.66 -10.23 -6.14
N ASP A 92 8.74 -9.00 -5.62
CA ASP A 92 9.95 -8.41 -5.03
C ASP A 92 10.02 -8.61 -3.51
N GLY A 93 9.19 -9.51 -2.96
CA GLY A 93 9.11 -9.80 -1.53
C GLY A 93 8.04 -9.00 -0.77
N GLY A 94 7.24 -8.20 -1.48
CA GLY A 94 6.06 -7.53 -0.94
C GLY A 94 4.82 -8.45 -0.86
N PRO A 95 3.59 -7.90 -1.00
CA PRO A 95 3.28 -6.49 -1.24
C PRO A 95 3.56 -5.63 -0.01
N ALA A 96 4.23 -4.49 -0.20
CA ALA A 96 4.51 -3.55 0.88
C ALA A 96 4.36 -2.10 0.44
N ILE A 97 3.98 -1.24 1.37
CA ILE A 97 3.93 0.21 1.21
C ILE A 97 4.76 0.86 2.32
N VAL A 98 5.69 1.72 1.92
CA VAL A 98 6.44 2.55 2.86
C VAL A 98 5.93 3.97 2.78
N VAL A 99 5.70 4.62 3.92
CA VAL A 99 5.26 6.01 4.01
C VAL A 99 6.28 6.81 4.81
N ASN A 100 6.65 7.98 4.30
CA ASN A 100 7.49 8.91 5.06
C ASN A 100 6.66 9.65 6.11
N ALA A 101 6.88 9.29 7.38
CA ALA A 101 6.25 9.87 8.55
C ALA A 101 7.05 11.04 9.16
N TRP A 102 7.95 11.66 8.39
CA TRP A 102 8.69 12.85 8.84
C TRP A 102 7.74 13.98 9.26
N ASP A 103 8.00 14.61 10.41
CA ASP A 103 7.10 15.57 11.07
C ASP A 103 6.74 16.80 10.22
N ARG A 104 7.52 17.13 9.20
CA ARG A 104 7.21 18.22 8.26
C ARG A 104 6.18 17.84 7.19
N ILE A 105 5.91 16.56 7.02
CA ILE A 105 4.88 16.03 6.12
C ILE A 105 3.57 15.95 6.90
N SER A 106 2.54 16.64 6.42
CA SER A 106 1.22 16.66 7.07
C SER A 106 0.57 15.28 7.10
N VAL A 107 -0.33 15.05 8.06
CA VAL A 107 -1.06 13.78 8.19
C VAL A 107 -1.87 13.48 6.93
N GLU A 108 -2.51 14.49 6.34
CA GLU A 108 -3.28 14.34 5.09
C GLU A 108 -2.37 13.91 3.93
N ARG A 109 -1.16 14.47 3.86
CA ARG A 109 -0.19 14.07 2.83
C ARG A 109 0.28 12.63 3.05
N ARG A 110 0.50 12.18 4.29
CA ARG A 110 0.86 10.78 4.60
C ARG A 110 -0.27 9.82 4.22
N ILE A 111 -1.52 10.15 4.55
CA ILE A 111 -2.71 9.38 4.16
C ILE A 111 -2.81 9.29 2.63
N PHE A 112 -2.65 10.43 1.95
CA PHE A 112 -2.65 10.47 0.49
C PHE A 112 -1.52 9.61 -0.10
N SER A 113 -0.32 9.67 0.47
CA SER A 113 0.81 8.85 0.03
C SER A 113 0.53 7.35 0.17
N ALA A 114 -0.03 6.89 1.29
CA ALA A 114 -0.43 5.49 1.44
C ALA A 114 -1.41 5.05 0.34
N ALA A 115 -2.42 5.87 0.04
CA ALA A 115 -3.38 5.60 -1.04
C ALA A 115 -2.75 5.69 -2.45
N HIS A 116 -1.79 6.59 -2.64
CA HIS A 116 -1.04 6.76 -3.89
C HIS A 116 -0.18 5.52 -4.19
N GLU A 117 0.56 5.02 -3.19
CA GLU A 117 1.35 3.82 -3.32
C GLU A 117 0.48 2.57 -3.53
N LEU A 118 -0.71 2.50 -2.92
CA LEU A 118 -1.69 1.47 -3.29
C LEU A 118 -2.04 1.57 -4.78
N GLY A 119 -2.26 2.77 -5.31
CA GLY A 119 -2.48 2.98 -6.74
C GLY A 119 -1.37 2.40 -7.62
N HIS A 120 -0.12 2.53 -7.20
CA HIS A 120 1.01 1.87 -7.89
C HIS A 120 0.92 0.35 -7.85
N LEU A 121 0.65 -0.25 -6.67
CA LEU A 121 0.46 -1.70 -6.53
C LEU A 121 -0.66 -2.25 -7.42
N LEU A 122 -1.73 -1.47 -7.62
CA LEU A 122 -2.92 -1.91 -8.36
C LEU A 122 -2.81 -1.74 -9.88
N LEU A 123 -1.93 -0.86 -10.37
CA LEU A 123 -1.93 -0.41 -11.77
C LEU A 123 -0.65 -0.69 -12.54
N HIS A 124 0.48 -0.82 -11.84
CA HIS A 124 1.81 -0.71 -12.44
C HIS A 124 2.77 -1.86 -12.12
N LEU A 125 2.31 -2.88 -11.39
CA LEU A 125 3.07 -4.08 -11.07
C LEU A 125 2.43 -5.28 -11.77
#